data_AF-A0A7K2MWP8-F1
#
_entry.id   AF-A0A7K2MWP8-F1
#
_cell.length_a   1.000
_cell.length_b   1.000
_cell.length_c   1.000
_cell.angle_alpha   90.00
_cell.angle_beta   90.00
_cell.angle_gamma   90.00
#
_symmetry.space_group_name_H-M   'P 1'
#
loop_
_entity.id
_entity.type
_entity.pdbx_description
1 polymer ?
#
loop_
_entity_poly.entity_id
_entity_poly.type
_entity_poly.pdbx_seq_one_letter_code
_entity_poly.pdbx_strand_id
1 'polypeptide(L)'
;ALGVAHRMAEATARGGFRELLLRGADGYVATYAAGPAAVLTLLADGRVNVGRLHLEGRRSGARIGELVAAGLGPERGRAPAAEPVTALPDPAARPIGTLPVRTPQRPAHQPAPQAGGHHRPT
;
A
#
# COMPACT_ATOMS: atom_id res chain seq x y z
N ALA A 1 -14.77 7.82 8.91
CA ALA A 1 -13.88 7.46 7.78
C ALA A 1 -12.80 6.44 8.18
N LEU A 2 -11.93 6.72 9.15
CA LEU A 2 -10.81 5.84 9.54
C LEU A 2 -11.21 4.39 9.85
N GLY A 3 -12.26 4.17 10.66
CA GLY A 3 -12.74 2.82 10.97
C GLY A 3 -13.23 2.04 9.74
N VAL A 4 -13.79 2.72 8.73
CA VAL A 4 -14.15 2.10 7.45
C VAL A 4 -12.90 1.75 6.66
N ALA A 5 -11.91 2.64 6.59
CA ALA A 5 -10.65 2.37 5.91
C ALA A 5 -9.89 1.19 6.53
N HIS A 6 -9.91 1.07 7.87
CA HIS A 6 -9.33 -0.08 8.56
C HIS A 6 -10.06 -1.37 8.19
N ARG A 7 -11.39 -1.39 8.26
CA ARG A 7 -12.18 -2.55 7.83
C ARG A 7 -12.00 -2.90 6.37
N MET A 8 -11.84 -1.92 5.48
CA MET A 8 -11.55 -2.18 4.07
C MET A 8 -10.18 -2.82 3.90
N ALA A 9 -9.16 -2.35 4.61
CA ALA A 9 -7.81 -2.93 4.55
C ALA A 9 -7.82 -4.39 5.03
N GLU A 10 -8.53 -4.68 6.11
CA GLU A 10 -8.76 -6.04 6.62
C GLU A 10 -9.56 -6.90 5.62
N ALA A 11 -10.72 -6.43 5.18
CA ALA A 11 -11.61 -7.16 4.25
C ALA A 11 -10.95 -7.45 2.89
N THR A 12 -9.95 -6.66 2.50
CA THR A 12 -9.21 -6.85 1.25
C THR A 12 -7.85 -7.51 1.44
N ALA A 13 -7.53 -7.95 2.67
CA ALA A 13 -6.26 -8.55 3.06
C ALA A 13 -5.04 -7.71 2.64
N ARG A 14 -5.10 -6.39 2.86
CA ARG A 14 -4.00 -5.45 2.57
C ARG A 14 -3.18 -5.09 3.81
N GLY A 15 -3.43 -5.76 4.92
CA GLY A 15 -2.79 -5.52 6.21
C GLY A 15 -3.30 -4.26 6.90
N GLY A 16 -2.54 -3.78 7.89
CA GLY A 16 -2.94 -2.64 8.70
C GLY A 16 -3.05 -1.33 7.91
N PHE A 17 -3.93 -0.45 8.39
CA PHE A 17 -4.10 0.89 7.84
C PHE A 17 -2.77 1.68 7.84
N ARG A 18 -2.42 2.28 6.70
CA ARG A 18 -1.23 3.15 6.56
C ARG A 18 -1.62 4.57 6.17
N GLU A 19 -2.48 4.70 5.16
CA GLU A 19 -2.96 5.98 4.68
C GLU A 19 -4.30 5.84 3.93
N LEU A 20 -5.04 6.93 3.81
CA LEU A 20 -6.25 7.08 3.00
C LEU A 20 -6.20 8.45 2.32
N LEU A 21 -6.55 8.51 1.03
CA LEU A 21 -6.80 9.75 0.31
C LEU A 21 -8.24 9.75 -0.20
N LEU A 22 -8.97 10.82 0.09
CA LEU A 22 -10.31 11.08 -0.42
C LEU A 22 -10.27 12.35 -1.28
N ARG A 23 -10.79 12.27 -2.51
CA ARG A 23 -11.08 13.45 -3.35
C ARG A 23 -12.54 13.83 -3.18
N GLY A 24 -12.80 15.05 -2.74
CA GLY A 24 -14.11 15.70 -2.77
C GLY A 24 -14.20 16.72 -3.91
N ALA A 25 -15.38 17.35 -4.04
CA ALA A 25 -15.59 18.44 -4.98
C ALA A 25 -14.63 19.61 -4.70
N ASP A 26 -14.45 19.95 -3.42
CA ASP A 26 -13.68 21.13 -2.97
C ASP A 26 -12.22 20.84 -2.63
N GLY A 27 -11.73 19.63 -2.90
CA GLY A 27 -10.33 19.28 -2.66
C GLY A 27 -10.10 17.87 -2.16
N TYR A 28 -9.13 17.71 -1.27
CA TYR A 28 -8.68 16.43 -0.76
C TYR A 28 -8.68 16.38 0.77
N VAL A 29 -8.98 15.20 1.28
CA VAL A 29 -8.71 14.81 2.68
C VAL A 29 -7.76 13.63 2.65
N ALA A 30 -6.58 13.79 3.22
CA ALA A 30 -5.61 12.71 3.37
C ALA A 30 -5.44 12.37 4.84
N THR A 31 -5.41 11.09 5.20
CA THR A 31 -5.17 10.61 6.56
C THR A 31 -4.02 9.62 6.57
N TYR A 32 -3.05 9.79 7.45
CA TYR A 32 -1.87 8.96 7.61
C TYR A 32 -1.79 8.44 9.03
N ALA A 33 -1.38 7.18 9.22
CA ALA A 33 -1.09 6.67 10.56
C ALA A 33 0.08 7.45 11.19
N ALA A 34 -0.08 7.86 12.45
CA ALA A 34 0.94 8.57 13.23
C ALA A 34 1.20 7.80 14.52
N GLY A 35 1.77 6.61 14.38
CA GLY A 35 1.92 5.65 15.48
C GLY A 35 0.61 4.93 15.84
N PRO A 36 0.61 4.16 16.94
CA PRO A 36 -0.55 3.35 17.35
C PRO A 36 -1.67 4.18 17.99
N ALA A 37 -1.36 5.37 18.50
CA ALA A 37 -2.28 6.18 19.31
C ALA A 37 -2.82 7.43 18.58
N ALA A 38 -2.34 7.73 17.37
CA ALA A 38 -2.71 8.94 16.65
C ALA A 38 -2.73 8.76 15.12
N VAL A 39 -3.40 9.69 14.46
CA VAL A 39 -3.41 9.85 13.01
C VAL A 39 -3.17 11.31 12.64
N LEU A 40 -2.54 11.55 11.50
CA LEU A 40 -2.41 12.87 10.89
C LEU A 40 -3.44 13.01 9.77
N THR A 41 -4.33 13.98 9.86
CA THR A 41 -5.27 14.32 8.78
C THR A 41 -4.91 15.67 8.17
N LEU A 42 -4.78 15.71 6.85
CA LEU A 42 -4.47 16.90 6.05
C LEU A 42 -5.67 17.23 5.16
N LEU A 43 -6.02 18.51 5.11
CA LEU A 43 -6.98 19.09 4.18
C LEU A 43 -6.22 19.87 3.12
N ALA A 44 -6.57 19.69 1.86
CA ALA A 44 -5.88 20.37 0.77
C ALA A 44 -6.85 20.75 -0.34
N ASP A 45 -6.56 21.87 -1.01
CA ASP A 45 -7.32 22.34 -2.16
C ASP A 45 -7.25 21.35 -3.35
N GLY A 46 -8.19 21.46 -4.27
CA GLY A 46 -8.28 20.63 -5.47
C GLY A 46 -7.08 20.72 -6.43
N ARG A 47 -6.24 21.76 -6.32
CA ARG A 47 -5.04 21.96 -7.14
C ARG A 47 -3.74 21.50 -6.46
N VAL A 48 -3.83 20.88 -5.28
CA VAL A 48 -2.64 20.41 -4.55
C VAL A 48 -1.85 19.38 -5.35
N ASN A 49 -0.52 19.43 -5.24
CA ASN A 49 0.32 18.35 -5.73
C ASN A 49 0.18 17.13 -4.82
N VAL A 50 -0.64 16.16 -5.25
CA VAL A 50 -0.94 14.93 -4.47
C VAL A 50 0.33 14.11 -4.19
N GLY A 51 1.28 14.05 -5.14
CA GLY A 51 2.55 13.38 -4.92
C GLY A 51 3.34 13.99 -3.75
N ARG A 52 3.43 15.33 -3.71
CA ARG A 52 4.06 16.07 -2.61
C ARG A 52 3.27 15.93 -1.31
N LEU A 53 1.94 15.94 -1.38
CA LEU A 53 1.07 15.73 -0.21
C LEU A 53 1.35 14.39 0.46
N HIS A 54 1.47 13.29 -0.30
CA HIS A 54 1.84 11.98 0.25
C HIS A 54 3.26 11.94 0.80
N LEU A 55 4.23 12.53 0.10
CA LEU A 55 5.62 12.52 0.55
C LEU A 55 5.76 13.21 1.90
N GLU A 56 5.24 14.43 2.02
CA GLU A 56 5.31 15.20 3.26
C GLU A 56 4.36 14.65 4.33
N GLY A 57 3.18 14.15 3.94
CA GLY A 57 2.23 13.53 4.85
C GLY A 57 2.78 12.28 5.54
N ARG A 58 3.45 11.40 4.80
CA ARG A 58 4.13 10.21 5.36
C ARG A 58 5.27 10.61 6.29
N ARG A 59 6.12 11.55 5.86
CA ARG A 59 7.25 12.04 6.68
C ARG A 59 6.77 12.69 7.97
N SER A 60 5.77 13.55 7.87
CA SER A 60 5.20 14.26 9.03
C SER A 60 4.46 13.31 9.95
N GLY A 61 3.69 12.36 9.41
CA GLY A 61 2.98 11.35 10.19
C GLY A 61 3.93 10.49 11.02
N ALA A 62 5.05 10.04 10.43
CA ALA A 62 6.08 9.29 11.16
C ALA A 62 6.65 10.12 12.33
N ARG A 63 7.06 11.36 12.07
CA ARG A 63 7.64 12.24 13.08
C ARG A 63 6.65 12.60 14.20
N ILE A 64 5.38 12.83 13.86
CA ILE A 64 4.33 13.09 14.86
C ILE A 64 4.12 11.83 15.71
N GLY A 65 4.13 10.64 15.10
CA GLY A 65 4.00 9.39 15.83
C GLY A 65 5.10 9.20 16.88
N GLU A 66 6.35 9.55 16.56
CA GLU A 66 7.46 9.53 17.51
C GLU A 66 7.24 10.50 18.68
N LEU A 67 6.78 11.74 18.39
CA LEU A 67 6.49 12.74 19.42
C LEU A 67 5.34 12.32 20.34
N VAL A 68 4.26 11.76 19.76
CA VAL A 68 3.12 11.26 20.51
C VAL A 68 3.53 10.08 21.40
N ALA A 69 4.34 9.15 20.87
CA ALA A 69 4.83 8.02 21.65
C ALA A 69 5.70 8.48 22.84
N ALA A 70 6.57 9.47 22.64
CA ALA A 70 7.38 10.05 23.70
C ALA A 70 6.53 10.74 24.79
N GLY A 71 5.42 11.38 24.42
CA GLY A 71 4.54 12.08 25.34
C GLY A 71 3.59 11.18 26.15
N LEU A 72 3.20 10.02 25.62
CA LEU A 72 2.24 9.12 26.29
C LEU A 72 2.87 8.23 27.37
N GLY A 73 4.19 8.03 27.34
CA GLY A 73 4.87 7.03 28.18
C GLY A 73 4.46 5.59 27.82
N PRO A 74 5.19 4.57 28.32
CA PRO A 74 4.98 3.17 27.90
C PRO A 74 3.58 2.61 28.18
N GLU A 75 2.87 3.14 29.19
CA GLU A 75 1.62 2.56 29.70
C GLU A 75 0.34 3.05 28.99
N ARG A 76 0.34 4.23 28.36
CA ARG A 76 -0.88 4.81 27.73
C ARG A 76 -1.00 4.54 26.24
N GLY A 77 0.03 3.99 25.60
CA GLY A 77 0.07 3.75 24.15
C GLY A 77 -0.62 2.45 23.70
N ARG A 78 -0.97 1.55 24.62
CA ARG A 78 -1.70 0.32 24.30
C ARG A 78 -3.19 0.66 24.20
N ALA A 79 -3.69 0.91 22.99
CA ALA A 79 -5.11 0.68 22.73
C ALA A 79 -5.44 -0.74 23.22
N PRO A 80 -6.53 -0.95 23.99
CA PRO A 80 -6.88 -2.27 24.48
C PRO A 80 -6.81 -3.23 23.30
N ALA A 81 -5.94 -4.23 23.42
CA ALA A 81 -5.87 -5.28 22.43
C ALA A 81 -7.31 -5.76 22.27
N ALA A 82 -7.88 -5.65 21.07
CA ALA A 82 -9.12 -6.33 20.79
C ALA A 82 -8.92 -7.76 21.29
N GLU A 83 -9.69 -8.16 22.30
CA GLU A 83 -9.60 -9.50 22.85
C GLU A 83 -9.65 -10.46 21.66
N PRO A 84 -8.77 -11.47 21.62
CA PRO A 84 -8.74 -12.39 20.50
C PRO A 84 -10.10 -13.07 20.46
N VAL A 85 -10.99 -12.58 19.58
CA VAL A 85 -12.21 -13.25 19.19
C VAL A 85 -11.74 -14.59 18.69
N THR A 86 -12.09 -15.64 19.42
CA THR A 86 -11.68 -17.02 19.21
C THR A 86 -11.77 -17.32 17.72
N ALA A 87 -10.61 -17.54 17.10
CA ALA A 87 -10.51 -17.76 15.66
C ALA A 87 -11.50 -18.85 15.25
N LEU A 88 -12.39 -18.53 14.32
CA LEU A 88 -13.19 -19.54 13.63
C LEU A 88 -12.23 -20.54 12.95
N PRO A 89 -12.53 -21.85 12.95
CA PRO A 89 -11.65 -22.85 12.36
C PRO A 89 -11.41 -22.59 10.87
N ASP A 90 -10.15 -22.80 10.47
CA ASP A 90 -9.58 -22.52 9.15
C ASP A 90 -10.27 -23.35 8.03
N PRO A 91 -10.83 -22.71 6.98
CA PRO A 91 -11.38 -23.41 5.82
C PRO A 91 -10.31 -24.02 4.89
N ALA A 92 -9.01 -23.88 5.19
CA ALA A 92 -7.89 -24.40 4.39
C ALA A 92 -7.77 -25.93 4.32
N ALA A 93 -8.64 -26.70 4.98
CA ALA A 93 -8.64 -28.16 4.92
C ALA A 93 -9.22 -28.75 3.60
N ARG A 94 -9.46 -27.94 2.56
CA ARG A 94 -9.85 -28.45 1.24
C ARG A 94 -8.61 -28.60 0.36
N PRO A 95 -8.21 -29.83 -0.04
CA PRO A 95 -7.05 -30.03 -0.89
C PRO A 95 -7.25 -29.35 -2.24
N ILE A 96 -6.37 -28.39 -2.54
CA ILE A 96 -6.31 -27.70 -3.83
C ILE A 96 -5.83 -28.72 -4.86
N GLY A 97 -6.71 -29.10 -5.79
CA GLY A 97 -6.35 -29.92 -6.94
C GLY A 97 -5.23 -29.27 -7.74
N THR A 98 -4.31 -30.08 -8.26
CA THR A 98 -3.13 -29.60 -8.99
C THR A 98 -3.52 -28.84 -10.25
N LEU A 99 -3.19 -27.56 -10.31
CA LEU A 99 -3.33 -26.74 -11.52
C LEU A 99 -2.25 -27.14 -12.53
N PRO A 100 -2.58 -27.31 -13.82
CA PRO A 100 -1.59 -27.64 -14.84
C PRO A 100 -0.62 -26.46 -15.03
N VAL A 101 0.68 -26.73 -14.85
CA VAL A 101 1.76 -25.77 -15.10
C VAL A 101 1.89 -25.55 -16.62
N ARG A 102 1.74 -24.32 -17.09
CA ARG A 102 2.15 -23.93 -18.45
C ARG A 102 3.67 -23.84 -18.50
N THR A 103 4.29 -24.67 -19.35
CA THR A 103 5.71 -24.59 -19.69
C THR A 103 6.02 -23.22 -20.30
N PRO A 104 7.07 -22.51 -19.86
CA PRO A 104 7.45 -21.25 -20.50
C PRO A 104 7.87 -21.52 -21.95
N GLN A 105 7.19 -20.89 -22.90
CA GLN A 105 7.57 -20.89 -24.31
C GLN A 105 8.84 -20.04 -24.46
N ARG A 106 9.92 -20.65 -24.95
CA ARG A 106 11.18 -19.98 -25.25
C ARG A 106 10.95 -18.93 -26.34
N PRO A 107 11.38 -17.66 -26.19
CA PRO A 107 11.23 -16.67 -27.25
C PRO A 107 12.05 -17.10 -28.48
N ALA A 108 11.38 -17.32 -29.61
CA ALA A 108 12.03 -17.47 -30.90
C ALA A 108 12.34 -16.08 -31.46
N HIS A 109 13.37 -15.42 -30.91
CA HIS A 109 13.96 -14.27 -31.57
C HIS A 109 15.45 -14.53 -31.79
N GLN A 110 15.76 -15.01 -32.98
CA GLN A 110 17.10 -15.14 -33.50
C GLN A 110 17.35 -13.91 -34.39
N PRO A 111 18.23 -12.98 -34.00
CA PRO A 111 18.57 -11.85 -34.87
C PRO A 111 19.29 -12.39 -36.12
N ALA A 112 18.77 -12.04 -37.29
CA ALA A 112 19.36 -12.43 -38.56
C ALA A 112 20.70 -11.68 -38.78
N PRO A 113 21.77 -12.36 -39.23
CA PRO A 113 22.99 -11.68 -39.63
C PRO A 113 22.72 -10.87 -40.89
N GLN A 114 22.96 -9.56 -40.82
CA GLN A 114 22.83 -8.65 -41.96
C GLN A 114 24.01 -8.90 -42.92
N ALA A 115 23.85 -9.89 -43.80
CA ALA A 115 24.70 -10.08 -44.97
C ALA A 115 24.21 -9.13 -46.06
N GLY A 116 24.92 -8.01 -46.23
CA GLY A 116 24.58 -7.00 -47.22
C GLY A 116 25.80 -6.21 -47.65
N GLY A 117 26.89 -6.88 -48.00
CA GLY A 117 27.96 -6.25 -48.75
C GLY A 117 27.75 -6.51 -50.23
N HIS A 118 27.44 -5.49 -51.05
CA HIS A 118 27.71 -5.45 -52.49
C HIS A 118 28.27 -4.06 -52.83
N HIS A 119 29.51 -4.05 -53.29
CA HIS A 119 30.25 -2.91 -53.81
C HIS A 119 29.99 -2.70 -55.32
N ARG A 120 30.13 -1.42 -55.73
CA ARG A 120 30.61 -0.88 -57.03
C ARG A 120 29.72 -0.99 -58.29
N PRO A 121 30.05 -0.27 -59.40
CA PRO A 121 30.77 1.00 -59.63
C PRO A 121 29.81 2.03 -60.32
N THR A 122 30.09 3.32 -60.53
CA THR A 122 31.10 4.00 -61.39
C THR A 122 31.24 5.46 -60.97
#